data_AF-A0A370K394-F1
#
_entry.id   AF-A0A370K394-F1
#
_cell.length_a   1.000
_cell.length_b   1.000
_cell.length_c   1.000
_cell.angle_alpha   90.00
_cell.angle_beta   90.00
_cell.angle_gamma   90.00
#
_symmetry.space_group_name_H-M   'P 1'
#
loop_
_entity.id
_entity.type
_entity.pdbx_description
1 polymer ?
#
loop_
_entity_poly.entity_id
_entity_poly.type
_entity_poly.pdbx_seq_one_letter_code
_entity_poly.pdbx_strand_id
1 'polypeptide(L)'
;MPKTSAVLRLLLLSTSSLLVCSPLSVQAASALSQGSQVGETAPAGAVSTGRYPDLFAEAGYARPDVEAKIQTAFQQLFHGDLATQAVYYEAGSNADGPLAYIHDVNNDDVRSEGISYGMMIAVQLGRKREFDALWNWAMTHMYQRDPAHPAYGYFAWSVRTNGTINDPMPAPDGEEYMITALYFAAARWGSGQDLYDYRAQADRLLRNVLHREAITGQTMHGQMTAINLFDHQSKMVRFTPDVKNAEHTDASYHLPAFYEVWARVGPQADRAFWHEAAQASRDYLATSANPKTALTSDYGNFDGTPWAAPWRSDSAADFRYDAWRSGMNWSVDWSWWAQDRRQVAMSNRLQAFFVSQGLDAYQSLYTLSGKPLGGGHMTGLVATNAVTSLAATDPQRLAFVRALWALPVPAGPQRYYNGMLYLMALLHCSGDFRAWLPNPSP
;
A
#
# COMPACT_ATOMS: atom_id res chain seq x y z
N MET A 1 -32.78 62.59 -12.28
CA MET A 1 -33.27 62.28 -10.91
C MET A 1 -34.77 62.54 -10.86
N PRO A 2 -35.56 61.90 -9.99
CA PRO A 2 -35.83 60.48 -9.72
C PRO A 2 -37.19 60.05 -10.35
N LYS A 3 -37.75 58.87 -9.98
CA LYS A 3 -39.19 58.48 -9.88
C LYS A 3 -39.48 57.06 -10.44
N THR A 4 -39.71 56.04 -9.60
CA THR A 4 -40.94 55.59 -8.88
C THR A 4 -41.87 54.64 -9.66
N SER A 5 -42.03 53.44 -9.09
CA SER A 5 -43.25 52.66 -8.79
C SER A 5 -44.37 52.35 -9.80
N ALA A 6 -44.70 51.05 -9.83
CA ALA A 6 -46.02 50.42 -9.58
C ALA A 6 -47.03 50.15 -10.74
N VAL A 7 -47.49 48.86 -10.79
CA VAL A 7 -48.91 48.37 -10.85
C VAL A 7 -49.69 48.65 -12.18
N LEU A 8 -50.59 47.86 -12.80
CA LEU A 8 -51.20 46.52 -12.69
C LEU A 8 -52.24 46.39 -13.86
N ARG A 9 -52.41 45.17 -14.42
CA ARG A 9 -53.57 44.51 -15.12
C ARG A 9 -54.60 45.27 -15.98
N LEU A 10 -54.95 44.70 -17.16
CA LEU A 10 -56.29 44.22 -17.65
C LEU A 10 -56.20 43.94 -19.19
N LEU A 11 -56.37 42.70 -19.69
CA LEU A 11 -57.58 41.98 -20.20
C LEU A 11 -58.11 42.34 -21.62
N LEU A 12 -58.24 41.24 -22.41
CA LEU A 12 -59.27 40.86 -23.40
C LEU A 12 -59.16 41.20 -24.91
N LEU A 13 -59.06 40.09 -25.68
CA LEU A 13 -59.73 39.70 -26.94
C LEU A 13 -59.71 40.65 -28.16
N SER A 14 -59.19 40.16 -29.29
CA SER A 14 -60.05 39.77 -30.44
C SER A 14 -59.27 39.10 -31.57
N THR A 15 -60.03 38.28 -32.29
CA THR A 15 -59.75 37.45 -33.48
C THR A 15 -59.12 38.17 -34.67
N SER A 16 -58.30 37.46 -35.45
CA SER A 16 -58.48 37.29 -36.92
C SER A 16 -57.41 36.40 -37.54
N SER A 17 -57.86 35.38 -38.25
CA SER A 17 -57.09 34.49 -39.12
C SER A 17 -56.80 35.15 -40.47
N LEU A 18 -55.63 34.91 -41.07
CA LEU A 18 -55.46 34.25 -42.39
C LEU A 18 -54.11 34.57 -43.08
N LEU A 19 -53.49 33.46 -43.53
CA LEU A 19 -52.74 33.24 -44.79
C LEU A 19 -51.29 33.77 -44.98
N VAL A 20 -50.37 32.80 -44.86
CA VAL A 20 -49.39 32.33 -45.88
C VAL A 20 -48.30 33.30 -46.35
N CYS A 21 -47.05 32.98 -45.95
CA CYS A 21 -45.94 32.69 -46.85
C CYS A 21 -44.71 32.26 -46.02
N SER A 22 -44.26 31.01 -46.15
CA SER A 22 -42.97 30.57 -45.58
C SER A 22 -42.03 30.15 -46.71
N PRO A 23 -40.79 30.69 -46.75
CA PRO A 23 -39.81 30.31 -47.76
C PRO A 23 -39.10 29.00 -47.37
N LEU A 24 -38.70 28.28 -48.42
CA LEU A 24 -37.89 27.05 -48.40
C LEU A 24 -36.68 27.17 -47.46
N SER A 25 -36.57 26.25 -46.51
CA SER A 25 -35.35 26.00 -45.75
C SER A 25 -34.56 24.87 -46.43
N VAL A 26 -33.36 25.19 -46.91
CA VAL A 26 -32.39 24.20 -47.40
C VAL A 26 -31.82 23.47 -46.18
N GLN A 27 -32.21 22.21 -45.98
CA GLN A 27 -31.59 21.33 -45.00
C GLN A 27 -30.33 20.72 -45.62
N ALA A 28 -29.17 21.16 -45.14
CA ALA A 28 -27.91 20.45 -45.35
C ALA A 28 -27.94 19.16 -44.52
N ALA A 29 -27.93 18.01 -45.19
CA ALA A 29 -27.79 16.71 -44.55
C ALA A 29 -26.34 16.51 -44.09
N SER A 30 -26.07 16.76 -42.81
CA SER A 30 -24.87 16.25 -42.13
C SER A 30 -25.11 14.79 -41.75
N ALA A 31 -24.58 13.88 -42.56
CA ALA A 31 -24.48 12.47 -42.21
C ALA A 31 -23.51 12.31 -41.02
N LEU A 32 -24.06 12.27 -39.81
CA LEU A 32 -23.32 11.80 -38.63
C LEU A 32 -23.18 10.29 -38.75
N SER A 33 -21.96 9.83 -39.04
CA SER A 33 -21.59 8.44 -38.82
C SER A 33 -21.71 8.16 -37.32
N GLN A 34 -22.75 7.44 -36.91
CA GLN A 34 -22.76 6.78 -35.62
C GLN A 34 -21.69 5.68 -35.68
N GLY A 35 -20.46 6.05 -35.35
CA GLY A 35 -19.46 5.08 -34.96
C GLY A 35 -19.98 4.41 -33.69
N SER A 36 -20.31 3.12 -33.79
CA SER A 36 -20.55 2.27 -32.63
C SER A 36 -19.33 2.33 -31.74
N GLN A 37 -19.40 3.15 -30.68
CA GLN A 37 -18.53 2.94 -29.53
C GLN A 37 -18.98 1.61 -28.92
N VAL A 38 -18.28 0.55 -29.30
CA VAL A 38 -18.24 -0.67 -28.50
C VAL A 38 -17.74 -0.21 -27.14
N GLY A 39 -18.66 -0.13 -26.17
CA GLY A 39 -18.34 0.23 -24.80
C GLY A 39 -17.30 -0.77 -24.31
N GLU A 40 -16.06 -0.32 -24.19
CA GLU A 40 -14.98 -1.12 -23.62
C GLU A 40 -15.40 -1.43 -22.18
N THR A 41 -15.77 -2.67 -21.92
CA THR A 41 -16.13 -3.14 -20.58
C THR A 41 -15.00 -2.77 -19.64
N ALA A 42 -15.30 -2.10 -18.52
CA ALA A 42 -14.30 -1.75 -17.53
C ALA A 42 -13.49 -3.01 -17.16
N PRO A 43 -12.14 -2.91 -17.10
CA PRO A 43 -11.31 -4.07 -16.78
C PRO A 43 -11.69 -4.61 -15.40
N ALA A 44 -11.79 -5.94 -15.29
CA ALA A 44 -12.08 -6.61 -14.04
C ALA A 44 -10.77 -6.99 -13.33
N GLY A 45 -10.64 -6.64 -12.04
CA GLY A 45 -9.44 -6.93 -11.26
C GLY A 45 -9.23 -8.42 -10.97
N ALA A 46 -8.00 -8.81 -10.65
CA ALA A 46 -7.55 -10.18 -10.41
C ALA A 46 -8.38 -10.91 -9.34
N VAL A 47 -8.85 -10.22 -8.31
CA VAL A 47 -9.68 -10.83 -7.26
C VAL A 47 -11.03 -11.30 -7.82
N SER A 48 -11.64 -10.50 -8.70
CA SER A 48 -12.93 -10.85 -9.31
C SER A 48 -12.82 -11.94 -10.36
N THR A 49 -11.70 -12.00 -11.08
CA THR A 49 -11.49 -12.96 -12.18
C THR A 49 -10.80 -14.25 -11.74
N GLY A 50 -10.15 -14.25 -10.58
CA GLY A 50 -9.24 -15.30 -10.13
C GLY A 50 -7.93 -15.38 -10.94
N ARG A 51 -7.68 -14.44 -11.85
CA ARG A 51 -6.52 -14.42 -12.75
C ARG A 51 -5.58 -13.31 -12.35
N TYR A 52 -4.52 -13.65 -11.63
CA TYR A 52 -3.44 -12.75 -11.28
C TYR A 52 -2.44 -12.65 -12.44
N PRO A 53 -2.03 -11.44 -12.87
CA PRO A 53 -1.04 -11.28 -13.93
C PRO A 53 0.30 -11.93 -13.57
N ASP A 54 0.88 -12.65 -14.52
CA ASP A 54 2.24 -13.19 -14.43
C ASP A 54 3.14 -12.39 -15.39
N LEU A 55 3.75 -11.33 -14.86
CA LEU A 55 4.61 -10.43 -15.62
C LEU A 55 5.91 -11.10 -16.07
N PHE A 56 6.39 -12.12 -15.35
CA PHE A 56 7.55 -12.89 -15.79
C PHE A 56 7.22 -13.76 -17.00
N ALA A 57 6.03 -14.38 -17.01
CA ALA A 57 5.54 -15.10 -18.18
C ALA A 57 5.34 -14.14 -19.38
N GLU A 58 4.78 -12.95 -19.16
CA GLU A 58 4.69 -11.90 -20.20
C GLU A 58 6.07 -11.47 -20.72
N ALA A 59 7.08 -11.45 -19.84
CA ALA A 59 8.47 -11.21 -20.22
C ALA A 59 9.16 -12.44 -20.84
N GLY A 60 8.48 -13.58 -20.99
CA GLY A 60 9.02 -14.77 -21.65
C GLY A 60 9.88 -15.67 -20.77
N TYR A 61 9.77 -15.57 -19.45
CA TYR A 61 10.39 -16.51 -18.51
C TYR A 61 9.47 -17.70 -18.25
N ALA A 62 10.04 -18.91 -18.18
CA ALA A 62 9.27 -20.12 -17.92
C ALA A 62 8.87 -20.20 -16.45
N ARG A 63 7.64 -20.65 -16.18
CA ARG A 63 7.10 -20.77 -14.82
C ARG A 63 8.01 -21.56 -13.85
N PRO A 64 8.62 -22.70 -14.24
CA PRO A 64 9.53 -23.42 -13.34
C PRO A 64 10.76 -22.60 -12.92
N ASP A 65 11.30 -21.75 -13.81
CA ASP A 65 12.44 -20.90 -13.49
C ASP A 65 12.04 -19.79 -12.49
N VAL A 66 10.83 -19.24 -12.66
CA VAL A 66 10.27 -18.23 -11.75
C VAL A 66 10.08 -18.82 -10.36
N GLU A 67 9.50 -20.00 -10.27
CA GLU A 67 9.33 -20.74 -9.01
C GLU A 67 10.68 -21.03 -8.36
N ALA A 68 11.67 -21.50 -9.12
CA ALA A 68 13.02 -21.74 -8.62
C ALA A 68 13.69 -20.46 -8.09
N LYS A 69 13.52 -19.32 -8.76
CA LYS A 69 14.04 -18.02 -8.31
C LYS A 69 13.38 -17.55 -7.02
N ILE A 70 12.06 -17.72 -6.89
CA ILE A 70 11.33 -17.42 -5.65
C ILE A 70 11.80 -18.31 -4.49
N GLN A 71 11.92 -19.63 -4.71
CA GLN A 71 12.38 -20.55 -3.67
C GLN A 71 13.84 -20.26 -3.28
N THR A 72 14.71 -19.91 -4.22
CA THR A 72 16.09 -19.51 -3.94
C THR A 72 16.13 -18.24 -3.09
N ALA A 73 15.31 -17.24 -3.43
CA ALA A 73 15.20 -16.01 -2.67
C ALA A 73 14.69 -16.23 -1.25
N PHE A 74 13.62 -17.02 -1.08
CA PHE A 74 13.11 -17.41 0.22
C PHE A 74 14.17 -18.18 1.03
N GLN A 75 14.81 -19.19 0.44
CA GLN A 75 15.84 -19.98 1.12
C GLN A 75 17.01 -19.11 1.59
N GLN A 76 17.52 -18.20 0.76
CA GLN A 76 18.64 -17.34 1.13
C GLN A 76 18.24 -16.35 2.24
N LEU A 77 17.11 -15.68 2.10
CA LEU A 77 16.69 -14.63 3.04
C LEU A 77 16.16 -15.21 4.36
N PHE A 78 15.55 -16.39 4.36
CA PHE A 78 14.97 -16.99 5.57
C PHE A 78 15.86 -18.04 6.24
N HIS A 79 16.73 -18.70 5.48
CA HIS A 79 17.48 -19.87 5.95
C HIS A 79 18.94 -19.89 5.44
N GLY A 80 19.42 -18.78 4.89
CA GLY A 80 20.79 -18.65 4.41
C GLY A 80 21.78 -18.43 5.56
N ASP A 81 23.01 -18.08 5.20
CA ASP A 81 24.05 -17.70 6.16
C ASP A 81 23.63 -16.47 6.98
N LEU A 82 23.65 -16.60 8.32
CA LEU A 82 23.19 -15.55 9.24
C LEU A 82 24.06 -14.28 9.21
N ALA A 83 25.32 -14.36 8.79
CA ALA A 83 26.19 -13.19 8.74
C ALA A 83 25.97 -12.37 7.46
N THR A 84 25.67 -13.03 6.35
CA THR A 84 25.76 -12.44 5.01
C THR A 84 24.47 -12.46 4.19
N GLN A 85 23.52 -13.35 4.51
CA GLN A 85 22.37 -13.65 3.65
C GLN A 85 21.03 -13.54 4.36
N ALA A 86 20.87 -14.21 5.51
CA ALA A 86 19.58 -14.29 6.17
C ALA A 86 19.19 -12.95 6.81
N VAL A 87 17.88 -12.74 6.86
CA VAL A 87 17.20 -11.70 7.62
C VAL A 87 16.21 -12.30 8.62
N TYR A 88 15.79 -13.56 8.47
CA TYR A 88 15.01 -14.30 9.45
C TYR A 88 15.92 -15.02 10.45
N TYR A 89 15.64 -14.88 11.74
CA TYR A 89 16.40 -15.49 12.81
C TYR A 89 15.47 -16.23 13.77
N GLU A 90 15.75 -17.51 14.02
CA GLU A 90 15.06 -18.27 15.06
C GLU A 90 15.53 -17.81 16.45
N ALA A 91 14.58 -17.62 17.36
CA ALA A 91 14.78 -17.04 18.69
C ALA A 91 14.29 -17.99 19.80
N GLY A 92 14.43 -19.29 19.59
CA GLY A 92 13.97 -20.32 20.52
C GLY A 92 12.46 -20.52 20.49
N SER A 93 11.84 -20.71 21.65
CA SER A 93 10.41 -20.97 21.80
C SER A 93 9.87 -20.51 23.16
N ASN A 94 8.58 -20.23 23.23
CA ASN A 94 7.83 -19.98 24.47
C ASN A 94 6.65 -20.99 24.60
N ALA A 95 5.67 -20.69 25.46
CA ALA A 95 4.49 -21.54 25.66
C ALA A 95 3.60 -21.66 24.41
N ASP A 96 3.64 -20.68 23.51
CA ASP A 96 2.87 -20.68 22.27
C ASP A 96 3.61 -21.38 21.12
N GLY A 97 4.91 -21.63 21.25
CA GLY A 97 5.70 -22.38 20.27
C GLY A 97 6.97 -21.65 19.84
N PRO A 98 7.48 -21.92 18.63
CA PRO A 98 8.69 -21.28 18.11
C PRO A 98 8.55 -19.75 18.05
N LEU A 99 9.68 -19.08 18.19
CA LEU A 99 9.85 -17.64 18.08
C LEU A 99 10.84 -17.35 16.96
N ALA A 100 10.56 -16.35 16.14
CA ALA A 100 11.52 -15.85 15.15
C ALA A 100 11.27 -14.39 14.83
N TYR A 101 12.29 -13.68 14.36
CA TYR A 101 12.18 -12.28 13.97
C TYR A 101 12.85 -12.01 12.62
N ILE A 102 12.49 -10.89 11.99
CA ILE A 102 13.21 -10.33 10.86
C ILE A 102 14.15 -9.23 11.38
N HIS A 103 15.45 -9.40 11.19
CA HIS A 103 16.49 -8.45 11.60
C HIS A 103 16.75 -7.43 10.50
N ASP A 104 16.55 -6.15 10.84
CA ASP A 104 17.16 -5.07 10.09
C ASP A 104 18.64 -4.98 10.46
N VAL A 105 19.43 -5.78 9.75
CA VAL A 105 20.88 -5.89 9.95
C VAL A 105 21.63 -4.58 9.72
N ASN A 106 21.03 -3.61 9.01
CA ASN A 106 21.65 -2.31 8.77
C ASN A 106 21.51 -1.39 10.00
N ASN A 107 20.38 -1.45 10.68
CA ASN A 107 20.08 -0.62 11.85
C ASN A 107 20.24 -1.36 13.19
N ASP A 108 20.54 -2.65 13.13
CA ASP A 108 20.70 -3.56 14.26
C ASP A 108 19.45 -3.61 15.17
N ASP A 109 18.27 -3.63 14.55
CA ASP A 109 16.98 -3.72 15.24
C ASP A 109 15.98 -4.65 14.51
N VAL A 110 14.88 -4.95 15.18
CA VAL A 110 13.72 -5.68 14.68
C VAL A 110 12.60 -4.67 14.52
N ARG A 111 12.04 -4.58 13.31
CA ARG A 111 11.01 -3.60 12.96
C ARG A 111 9.64 -4.25 12.78
N SER A 112 8.59 -3.54 13.18
CA SER A 112 7.20 -3.99 12.96
C SER A 112 6.94 -4.21 11.46
N GLU A 113 7.45 -3.29 10.63
CA GLU A 113 7.51 -3.41 9.17
C GLU A 113 8.09 -4.77 8.74
N GLY A 114 9.33 -5.07 9.14
CA GLY A 114 10.03 -6.30 8.75
C GLY A 114 9.31 -7.58 9.17
N ILE A 115 8.80 -7.62 10.40
CA ILE A 115 7.99 -8.74 10.90
C ILE A 115 6.73 -8.91 10.04
N SER A 116 6.00 -7.82 9.79
CA SER A 116 4.76 -7.83 9.02
C SER A 116 4.98 -8.27 7.56
N TYR A 117 6.10 -7.86 6.94
CA TYR A 117 6.50 -8.31 5.61
C TYR A 117 6.88 -9.79 5.61
N GLY A 118 7.59 -10.24 6.64
CA GLY A 118 7.92 -11.65 6.83
C GLY A 118 6.66 -12.51 6.94
N MET A 119 5.67 -12.07 7.71
CA MET A 119 4.35 -12.72 7.82
C MET A 119 3.64 -12.74 6.47
N MET A 120 3.62 -11.62 5.74
CA MET A 120 2.99 -11.55 4.42
C MET A 120 3.65 -12.50 3.41
N ILE A 121 4.99 -12.51 3.33
CA ILE A 121 5.73 -13.44 2.47
C ILE A 121 5.42 -14.89 2.85
N ALA A 122 5.46 -15.21 4.15
CA ALA A 122 5.23 -16.56 4.64
C ALA A 122 3.81 -17.06 4.30
N VAL A 123 2.78 -16.23 4.49
CA VAL A 123 1.40 -16.62 4.13
C VAL A 123 1.21 -16.76 2.62
N GLN A 124 1.85 -15.93 1.79
CA GLN A 124 1.78 -16.07 0.33
C GLN A 124 2.48 -17.35 -0.16
N LEU A 125 3.56 -17.76 0.48
CA LEU A 125 4.31 -18.98 0.15
C LEU A 125 3.81 -20.25 0.85
N GLY A 126 2.78 -20.17 1.70
CA GLY A 126 2.28 -21.33 2.45
C GLY A 126 3.21 -21.81 3.56
N ARG A 127 4.05 -20.92 4.10
CA ARG A 127 5.08 -21.19 5.12
C ARG A 127 4.53 -20.94 6.53
N LYS A 128 3.60 -21.79 6.97
CA LYS A 128 2.87 -21.61 8.24
C LYS A 128 3.78 -21.56 9.46
N ARG A 129 4.84 -22.36 9.50
CA ARG A 129 5.79 -22.40 10.63
C ARG A 129 6.48 -21.04 10.82
N GLU A 130 7.01 -20.47 9.75
CA GLU A 130 7.70 -19.18 9.78
C GLU A 130 6.70 -18.05 10.10
N PHE A 131 5.48 -18.12 9.56
CA PHE A 131 4.41 -17.19 9.91
C PHE A 131 4.11 -17.19 11.40
N ASP A 132 3.87 -18.37 11.98
CA ASP A 132 3.50 -18.52 13.38
C ASP A 132 4.64 -18.08 14.31
N ALA A 133 5.89 -18.35 13.94
CA ALA A 133 7.06 -17.95 14.71
C ALA A 133 7.26 -16.43 14.73
N LEU A 134 7.06 -15.76 13.58
CA LEU A 134 7.10 -14.30 13.47
C LEU A 134 5.98 -13.64 14.26
N TRP A 135 4.75 -14.14 14.11
CA TRP A 135 3.60 -13.64 14.83
C TRP A 135 3.74 -13.79 16.35
N ASN A 136 4.25 -14.94 16.80
CA ASN A 136 4.52 -15.18 18.21
C ASN A 136 5.57 -14.20 18.76
N TRP A 137 6.64 -13.95 18.01
CA TRP A 137 7.65 -12.98 18.44
C TRP A 137 7.08 -11.56 18.55
N ALA A 138 6.28 -11.13 17.56
CA ALA A 138 5.59 -9.84 17.59
C ALA A 138 4.73 -9.68 18.84
N MET A 139 3.89 -10.68 19.13
CA MET A 139 2.97 -10.66 20.27
C MET A 139 3.66 -10.83 21.63
N THR A 140 4.87 -11.38 21.64
CA THR A 140 5.68 -11.56 22.85
C THR A 140 6.48 -10.30 23.19
N HIS A 141 7.09 -9.66 22.19
CA HIS A 141 8.10 -8.63 22.42
C HIS A 141 7.71 -7.22 21.96
N MET A 142 6.74 -7.09 21.06
CA MET A 142 6.39 -5.80 20.45
C MET A 142 5.01 -5.30 20.90
N TYR A 143 4.05 -6.22 21.08
CA TYR A 143 2.67 -5.86 21.41
C TYR A 143 2.51 -5.28 22.83
N GLN A 144 1.99 -4.06 22.95
CA GLN A 144 1.76 -3.42 24.23
C GLN A 144 0.43 -3.85 24.86
N ARG A 145 0.50 -4.45 26.05
CA ARG A 145 -0.65 -5.03 26.77
C ARG A 145 -1.18 -4.17 27.91
N ASP A 146 -0.41 -3.20 28.39
CA ASP A 146 -0.84 -2.32 29.47
C ASP A 146 -1.85 -1.28 28.97
N PRO A 147 -3.13 -1.30 29.41
CA PRO A 147 -4.15 -0.35 29.00
C PRO A 147 -3.86 1.10 29.42
N ALA A 148 -2.95 1.33 30.37
CA ALA A 148 -2.51 2.67 30.75
C ALA A 148 -1.39 3.21 29.84
N HIS A 149 -0.78 2.36 28.99
CA HIS A 149 0.32 2.78 28.14
C HIS A 149 -0.18 3.44 26.84
N PRO A 150 0.41 4.58 26.39
CA PRO A 150 -0.02 5.27 25.17
C PRO A 150 -0.03 4.41 23.91
N ALA A 151 0.76 3.34 23.85
CA ALA A 151 0.80 2.34 22.76
C ALA A 151 -0.04 1.06 22.95
N TYR A 152 -0.79 0.90 24.05
CA TYR A 152 -1.76 -0.20 24.26
C TYR A 152 -2.47 -0.69 22.98
N GLY A 153 -2.35 -1.97 22.67
CA GLY A 153 -3.02 -2.56 21.51
C GLY A 153 -2.32 -2.36 20.17
N TYR A 154 -1.12 -1.76 20.16
CA TYR A 154 -0.22 -1.62 19.01
C TYR A 154 1.12 -2.32 19.24
N PHE A 155 1.97 -2.34 18.21
CA PHE A 155 3.29 -2.96 18.24
C PHE A 155 4.38 -1.90 18.23
N ALA A 156 5.35 -2.01 19.14
CA ALA A 156 6.55 -1.17 19.14
C ALA A 156 7.27 -1.27 17.78
N TRP A 157 7.54 -0.14 17.13
CA TRP A 157 8.07 -0.13 15.76
C TRP A 157 9.53 -0.56 15.68
N SER A 158 10.31 -0.34 16.74
CA SER A 158 11.73 -0.73 16.85
C SER A 158 12.00 -1.43 18.19
N VAL A 159 12.51 -2.65 18.09
CA VAL A 159 12.84 -3.52 19.22
C VAL A 159 14.20 -4.16 18.95
N ARG A 160 15.04 -4.31 19.97
CA ARG A 160 16.31 -5.05 19.85
C ARG A 160 16.05 -6.53 19.64
N THR A 161 17.04 -7.25 19.10
CA THR A 161 16.95 -8.71 18.88
C THR A 161 16.71 -9.53 20.15
N ASN A 162 17.03 -8.97 21.32
CA ASN A 162 16.75 -9.58 22.63
C ASN A 162 15.34 -9.24 23.19
N GLY A 163 14.50 -8.52 22.43
CA GLY A 163 13.16 -8.11 22.84
C GLY A 163 13.08 -6.82 23.66
N THR A 164 14.19 -6.12 23.92
CA THR A 164 14.16 -4.79 24.56
C THR A 164 13.63 -3.75 23.57
N ILE A 165 12.55 -3.06 23.94
CA ILE A 165 11.95 -1.99 23.12
C ILE A 165 12.92 -0.78 23.02
N ASN A 166 13.15 -0.29 21.79
CA ASN A 166 13.86 0.97 21.54
C ASN A 166 12.90 2.16 21.52
N ASP A 167 11.73 1.99 20.90
CA ASP A 167 10.63 2.97 20.87
C ASP A 167 9.28 2.23 20.89
N PRO A 168 8.40 2.51 21.86
CA PRO A 168 7.14 1.79 22.02
C PRO A 168 6.02 2.27 21.09
N MET A 169 6.18 3.39 20.37
CA MET A 169 5.18 3.82 19.38
C MET A 169 5.14 2.87 18.18
N PRO A 170 4.01 2.76 17.47
CA PRO A 170 3.94 1.96 16.25
C PRO A 170 4.38 2.72 15.00
N ALA A 171 4.75 1.95 13.97
CA ALA A 171 4.82 2.37 12.58
C ALA A 171 3.64 1.72 11.86
N PRO A 172 2.59 2.50 11.51
CA PRO A 172 1.28 1.96 11.15
C PRO A 172 1.27 0.96 9.98
N ASP A 173 2.18 1.06 9.01
CA ASP A 173 2.30 0.08 7.93
C ASP A 173 2.55 -1.34 8.44
N GLY A 174 3.28 -1.48 9.55
CA GLY A 174 3.45 -2.76 10.26
C GLY A 174 2.11 -3.36 10.68
N GLU A 175 1.25 -2.60 11.35
CA GLU A 175 -0.11 -3.04 11.72
C GLU A 175 -0.95 -3.41 10.49
N GLU A 176 -0.93 -2.61 9.42
CA GLU A 176 -1.72 -2.84 8.22
C GLU A 176 -1.36 -4.17 7.52
N TYR A 177 -0.06 -4.45 7.41
CA TYR A 177 0.43 -5.72 6.87
C TYR A 177 0.14 -6.89 7.81
N MET A 178 0.31 -6.73 9.13
CA MET A 178 -0.02 -7.79 10.11
C MET A 178 -1.51 -8.16 10.06
N ILE A 179 -2.41 -7.17 10.07
CA ILE A 179 -3.86 -7.39 9.98
C ILE A 179 -4.20 -8.18 8.71
N THR A 180 -3.68 -7.74 7.57
CA THR A 180 -3.96 -8.37 6.28
C THR A 180 -3.38 -9.78 6.20
N ALA A 181 -2.15 -9.98 6.66
CA ALA A 181 -1.51 -11.28 6.69
C ALA A 181 -2.24 -12.26 7.61
N LEU A 182 -2.80 -11.80 8.74
CA LEU A 182 -3.63 -12.60 9.64
C LEU A 182 -4.97 -13.00 8.99
N TYR A 183 -5.63 -12.09 8.27
CA TYR A 183 -6.83 -12.46 7.49
C TYR A 183 -6.50 -13.50 6.42
N PHE A 184 -5.35 -13.36 5.74
CA PHE A 184 -4.92 -14.34 4.75
C PHE A 184 -4.56 -15.69 5.39
N ALA A 185 -3.94 -15.69 6.57
CA ALA A 185 -3.65 -16.90 7.32
C ALA A 185 -4.94 -17.63 7.72
N ALA A 186 -5.94 -16.89 8.21
CA ALA A 186 -7.26 -17.44 8.50
C ALA A 186 -7.92 -18.06 7.25
N ALA A 187 -7.83 -17.40 6.09
CA ALA A 187 -8.40 -17.90 4.84
C ALA A 187 -7.64 -19.13 4.29
N ARG A 188 -6.31 -19.18 4.43
CA ARG A 188 -5.48 -20.27 3.90
C ARG A 188 -5.43 -21.50 4.80
N TRP A 189 -5.38 -21.31 6.10
CA TRP A 189 -5.08 -22.38 7.07
C TRP A 189 -6.20 -22.60 8.09
N GLY A 190 -7.26 -21.79 8.06
CA GLY A 190 -8.25 -21.73 9.14
C GLY A 190 -7.70 -20.98 10.35
N SER A 191 -8.58 -20.67 11.31
CA SER A 191 -8.18 -20.08 12.59
C SER A 191 -8.04 -21.17 13.66
N GLY A 192 -6.93 -21.13 14.40
CA GLY A 192 -6.68 -21.98 15.56
C GLY A 192 -7.34 -21.41 16.82
N GLN A 193 -6.65 -21.55 17.96
CA GLN A 193 -7.07 -21.00 19.24
C GLN A 193 -6.08 -19.93 19.71
N ASP A 194 -6.53 -19.07 20.62
CA ASP A 194 -5.71 -18.08 21.32
C ASP A 194 -4.86 -17.22 20.37
N LEU A 195 -3.54 -17.30 20.49
CA LEU A 195 -2.59 -16.56 19.65
C LEU A 195 -2.76 -16.85 18.16
N TYR A 196 -3.17 -18.08 17.81
CA TYR A 196 -3.30 -18.55 16.43
C TYR A 196 -4.75 -18.55 15.94
N ASP A 197 -5.69 -17.97 16.69
CA ASP A 197 -6.99 -17.57 16.15
C ASP A 197 -6.80 -16.32 15.25
N TYR A 198 -6.19 -16.51 14.08
CA TYR A 198 -5.75 -15.41 13.21
C TYR A 198 -6.87 -14.43 12.90
N ARG A 199 -8.10 -14.94 12.73
CA ARG A 199 -9.27 -14.11 12.47
C ARG A 199 -9.60 -13.21 13.66
N ALA A 200 -9.65 -13.75 14.87
CA ALA A 200 -9.91 -12.94 16.06
C ALA A 200 -8.77 -11.95 16.34
N GLN A 201 -7.52 -12.33 16.08
CA GLN A 201 -6.37 -11.43 16.19
C GLN A 201 -6.50 -10.27 15.17
N ALA A 202 -6.81 -10.56 13.91
CA ALA A 202 -7.02 -9.53 12.88
C ALA A 202 -8.18 -8.59 13.21
N ASP A 203 -9.33 -9.14 13.62
CA ASP A 203 -10.52 -8.33 13.99
C ASP A 203 -10.22 -7.44 15.21
N ARG A 204 -9.43 -7.92 16.19
CA ARG A 204 -9.00 -7.12 17.35
C ARG A 204 -8.09 -5.97 16.94
N LEU A 205 -7.08 -6.25 16.12
CA LEU A 205 -6.15 -5.22 15.65
C LEU A 205 -6.88 -4.19 14.76
N LEU A 206 -7.72 -4.64 13.84
CA LEU A 206 -8.49 -3.75 12.96
C LEU A 206 -9.44 -2.84 13.75
N ARG A 207 -10.04 -3.36 14.84
CA ARG A 207 -10.81 -2.53 15.78
C ARG A 207 -9.93 -1.49 16.47
N ASN A 208 -8.74 -1.87 16.95
CA ASN A 208 -7.82 -0.95 17.64
C ASN A 208 -7.36 0.19 16.74
N VAL A 209 -6.95 -0.10 15.50
CA VAL A 209 -6.43 0.94 14.59
C VAL A 209 -7.47 2.00 14.23
N LEU A 210 -8.76 1.68 14.32
CA LEU A 210 -9.87 2.61 14.04
C LEU A 210 -10.46 3.26 15.29
N HIS A 211 -10.77 2.48 16.33
CA HIS A 211 -11.63 2.91 17.44
C HIS A 211 -10.88 3.33 18.71
N ARG A 212 -9.56 3.27 18.71
CA ARG A 212 -8.79 3.58 19.91
C ARG A 212 -8.89 5.06 20.28
N GLU A 213 -9.29 5.30 21.53
CA GLU A 213 -9.32 6.63 22.13
C GLU A 213 -7.92 7.11 22.55
N ALA A 214 -7.82 8.39 22.89
CA ALA A 214 -6.57 8.97 23.38
C ALA A 214 -6.15 8.33 24.72
N ILE A 215 -4.93 7.80 24.78
CA ILE A 215 -4.33 7.29 26.02
C ILE A 215 -3.10 8.11 26.33
N THR A 216 -3.07 8.72 27.52
CA THR A 216 -1.93 9.46 28.05
C THR A 216 -1.26 8.66 29.16
N GLY A 217 0.05 8.47 29.07
CA GLY A 217 0.79 7.65 30.01
C GLY A 217 2.29 7.86 29.89
N GLN A 218 3.04 7.26 30.82
CA GLN A 218 4.50 7.34 30.82
C GLN A 218 5.11 6.35 29.82
N THR A 219 6.10 6.81 29.08
CA THR A 219 6.92 6.02 28.17
C THR A 219 8.40 6.28 28.45
N MET A 220 9.29 5.57 27.76
CA MET A 220 10.73 5.86 27.82
C MET A 220 11.12 7.23 27.23
N HIS A 221 10.21 7.89 26.50
CA HIS A 221 10.37 9.26 25.98
C HIS A 221 9.63 10.30 26.84
N GLY A 222 9.22 9.93 28.06
CA GLY A 222 8.42 10.75 28.95
C GLY A 222 6.92 10.56 28.74
N GLN A 223 6.12 11.50 29.22
CA GLN A 223 4.67 11.44 29.07
C GLN A 223 4.29 11.68 27.60
N MET A 224 3.57 10.73 27.02
CA MET A 224 3.05 10.80 25.65
C MET A 224 1.55 10.58 25.65
N THR A 225 0.89 11.08 24.61
CA THR A 225 -0.51 10.80 24.31
C THR A 225 -0.58 10.24 22.89
N ALA A 226 -1.25 9.11 22.71
CA ALA A 226 -1.43 8.52 21.39
C ALA A 226 -2.89 8.10 21.15
N ILE A 227 -3.31 8.20 19.88
CA ILE A 227 -4.70 8.00 19.41
C ILE A 227 -4.81 6.81 18.42
N ASN A 228 -5.93 6.74 17.68
CA ASN A 228 -6.13 5.79 16.58
C ASN A 228 -5.09 5.95 15.45
N LEU A 229 -4.86 4.89 14.68
CA LEU A 229 -3.93 4.93 13.52
C LEU A 229 -4.61 5.46 12.26
N PHE A 230 -5.93 5.57 12.23
CA PHE A 230 -6.68 6.12 11.09
C PHE A 230 -7.45 7.37 11.50
N ASP A 231 -7.28 8.42 10.72
CA ASP A 231 -8.08 9.63 10.88
C ASP A 231 -9.52 9.42 10.40
N HIS A 232 -10.48 9.77 11.25
CA HIS A 232 -11.89 9.53 10.97
C HIS A 232 -12.47 10.48 9.93
N GLN A 233 -11.88 11.66 9.76
CA GLN A 233 -12.37 12.69 8.84
C GLN A 233 -11.79 12.48 7.44
N SER A 234 -10.46 12.34 7.34
CA SER A 234 -9.80 12.13 6.05
C SER A 234 -9.89 10.68 5.56
N LYS A 235 -10.21 9.72 6.45
CA LYS A 235 -10.21 8.27 6.18
C LYS A 235 -8.82 7.74 5.82
N MET A 236 -7.76 8.40 6.29
CA MET A 236 -6.38 8.08 5.96
C MET A 236 -5.65 7.50 7.16
N VAL A 237 -4.73 6.58 6.88
CA VAL A 237 -3.75 6.14 7.86
C VAL A 237 -2.88 7.34 8.29
N ARG A 238 -2.50 7.38 9.56
CA ARG A 238 -1.59 8.38 10.12
C ARG A 238 -0.14 7.92 9.94
N PHE A 239 0.79 8.86 9.93
CA PHE A 239 2.22 8.54 10.04
C PHE A 239 2.54 7.95 11.42
N THR A 240 1.94 8.51 12.47
CA THR A 240 2.10 8.07 13.86
C THR A 240 0.84 8.40 14.67
N PRO A 241 0.49 7.62 15.70
CA PRO A 241 -0.59 8.01 16.60
C PRO A 241 -0.17 9.03 17.67
N ASP A 242 1.11 9.39 17.81
CA ASP A 242 1.54 10.45 18.73
C ASP A 242 0.85 11.77 18.35
N VAL A 243 0.02 12.31 19.25
CA VAL A 243 -0.83 13.49 18.99
C VAL A 243 -0.03 14.71 18.56
N LYS A 244 1.27 14.78 18.86
CA LYS A 244 2.14 15.88 18.40
C LYS A 244 2.28 15.92 16.88
N ASN A 245 2.17 14.77 16.21
CA ASN A 245 2.39 14.62 14.76
C ASN A 245 1.29 13.76 14.10
N ALA A 246 0.16 13.55 14.77
CA ALA A 246 -0.90 12.65 14.31
C ALA A 246 -1.67 13.17 13.08
N GLU A 247 -1.55 14.46 12.76
CA GLU A 247 -2.24 15.10 11.62
C GLU A 247 -1.45 14.97 10.28
N HIS A 248 -0.62 13.94 10.18
CA HIS A 248 0.19 13.65 9.00
C HIS A 248 0.06 12.18 8.59
N THR A 249 0.50 11.87 7.38
CA THR A 249 0.48 10.53 6.78
C THR A 249 1.78 10.26 6.01
N ASP A 250 1.87 9.09 5.39
CA ASP A 250 2.97 8.65 4.53
C ASP A 250 2.36 7.92 3.32
N ALA A 251 2.71 8.36 2.11
CA ALA A 251 2.15 7.80 0.86
C ALA A 251 2.40 6.29 0.72
N SER A 252 3.49 5.79 1.30
CA SER A 252 3.84 4.38 1.30
C SER A 252 3.00 3.54 2.26
N TYR A 253 2.27 4.14 3.18
CA TYR A 253 1.36 3.45 4.12
C TYR A 253 -0.05 3.32 3.53
N HIS A 254 -0.38 4.09 2.49
CA HIS A 254 -1.67 3.96 1.82
C HIS A 254 -1.76 2.64 1.04
N LEU A 255 -2.54 1.69 1.58
CA LEU A 255 -2.72 0.33 1.06
C LEU A 255 -4.18 0.06 0.67
N PRO A 256 -4.75 0.78 -0.33
CA PRO A 256 -6.16 0.62 -0.72
C PRO A 256 -6.50 -0.83 -1.12
N ALA A 257 -5.52 -1.58 -1.63
CA ALA A 257 -5.67 -2.99 -1.92
C ALA A 257 -6.07 -3.83 -0.69
N PHE A 258 -5.52 -3.49 0.48
CA PHE A 258 -5.78 -4.17 1.75
C PHE A 258 -7.06 -3.64 2.40
N TYR A 259 -7.35 -2.35 2.28
CA TYR A 259 -8.58 -1.78 2.82
C TYR A 259 -9.82 -2.39 2.15
N GLU A 260 -9.74 -2.74 0.87
CA GLU A 260 -10.77 -3.51 0.17
C GLU A 260 -10.93 -4.94 0.72
N VAL A 261 -9.85 -5.58 1.20
CA VAL A 261 -9.95 -6.85 1.94
C VAL A 261 -10.72 -6.61 3.24
N TRP A 262 -10.33 -5.60 4.02
CA TRP A 262 -10.95 -5.29 5.32
C TRP A 262 -12.44 -4.90 5.18
N ALA A 263 -12.79 -4.16 4.13
CA ALA A 263 -14.17 -3.83 3.78
C ALA A 263 -15.03 -5.07 3.48
N ARG A 264 -14.43 -6.19 3.08
CA ARG A 264 -15.14 -7.45 2.79
C ARG A 264 -15.18 -8.38 3.98
N VAL A 265 -14.04 -8.56 4.66
CA VAL A 265 -13.89 -9.62 5.66
C VAL A 265 -13.90 -9.11 7.08
N GLY A 266 -13.57 -7.85 7.34
CA GLY A 266 -13.49 -7.29 8.68
C GLY A 266 -14.84 -7.18 9.41
N PRO A 267 -14.85 -6.65 10.65
CA PRO A 267 -16.05 -6.46 11.44
C PRO A 267 -17.12 -5.67 10.67
N GLN A 268 -18.35 -6.17 10.66
CA GLN A 268 -19.42 -5.62 9.81
C GLN A 268 -19.67 -4.12 10.03
N ALA A 269 -19.57 -3.65 11.28
CA ALA A 269 -19.79 -2.25 11.64
C ALA A 269 -18.79 -1.29 10.97
N ASP A 270 -17.59 -1.76 10.63
CA ASP A 270 -16.49 -0.91 10.16
C ASP A 270 -16.26 -1.04 8.64
N ARG A 271 -16.95 -1.95 7.96
CA ARG A 271 -16.75 -2.22 6.53
C ARG A 271 -16.95 -0.99 5.63
N ALA A 272 -17.92 -0.14 5.96
CA ALA A 272 -18.16 1.10 5.24
C ALA A 272 -16.97 2.06 5.34
N PHE A 273 -16.39 2.20 6.54
CA PHE A 273 -15.19 3.01 6.75
C PHE A 273 -14.04 2.51 5.88
N TRP A 274 -13.79 1.20 5.84
CA TRP A 274 -12.67 0.65 5.06
C TRP A 274 -12.87 0.78 3.55
N HIS A 275 -14.12 0.71 3.07
CA HIS A 275 -14.42 1.01 1.67
C HIS A 275 -14.14 2.50 1.35
N GLU A 276 -14.54 3.41 2.23
CA GLU A 276 -14.23 4.84 2.10
C GLU A 276 -12.73 5.13 2.20
N ALA A 277 -12.00 4.44 3.08
CA ALA A 277 -10.55 4.57 3.23
C ALA A 277 -9.78 4.09 1.98
N ALA A 278 -10.26 3.05 1.31
CA ALA A 278 -9.73 2.61 0.02
C ALA A 278 -9.86 3.72 -1.03
N GLN A 279 -11.04 4.36 -1.13
CA GLN A 279 -11.26 5.47 -2.04
C GLN A 279 -10.41 6.70 -1.66
N ALA A 280 -10.39 7.10 -0.40
CA ALA A 280 -9.61 8.23 0.09
C ALA A 280 -8.11 8.05 -0.21
N SER A 281 -7.60 6.82 -0.11
CA SER A 281 -6.21 6.50 -0.42
C SER A 281 -5.89 6.54 -1.91
N ARG A 282 -6.81 6.12 -2.77
CA ARG A 282 -6.69 6.30 -4.22
C ARG A 282 -6.62 7.78 -4.59
N ASP A 283 -7.46 8.60 -3.98
CA ASP A 283 -7.46 10.06 -4.16
C ASP A 283 -6.19 10.73 -3.60
N TYR A 284 -5.73 10.27 -2.44
CA TYR A 284 -4.50 10.73 -1.81
C TYR A 284 -3.27 10.48 -2.71
N LEU A 285 -3.09 9.23 -3.15
CA LEU A 285 -1.96 8.83 -3.99
C LEU A 285 -1.95 9.58 -5.32
N ALA A 286 -3.12 9.84 -5.90
CA ALA A 286 -3.24 10.66 -7.11
C ALA A 286 -2.86 12.13 -6.89
N THR A 287 -3.14 12.66 -5.70
CA THR A 287 -2.85 14.05 -5.32
C THR A 287 -1.38 14.23 -4.92
N SER A 288 -0.82 13.30 -4.15
CA SER A 288 0.53 13.40 -3.59
C SER A 288 1.63 13.05 -4.60
N ALA A 289 1.33 12.24 -5.62
CA ALA A 289 2.27 11.93 -6.68
C ALA A 289 2.52 13.13 -7.59
N ASN A 290 3.79 13.46 -7.81
CA ASN A 290 4.17 14.58 -8.67
C ASN A 290 3.54 14.44 -10.08
N PRO A 291 2.94 15.50 -10.65
CA PRO A 291 2.21 15.39 -11.91
C PRO A 291 3.09 14.97 -13.10
N LYS A 292 4.41 15.22 -13.05
CA LYS A 292 5.35 14.86 -14.12
C LYS A 292 6.03 13.51 -13.89
N THR A 293 6.58 13.31 -12.70
CA THR A 293 7.44 12.14 -12.40
C THR A 293 6.69 11.01 -11.69
N ALA A 294 5.50 11.29 -11.16
CA ALA A 294 4.75 10.43 -10.24
C ALA A 294 5.52 10.02 -8.95
N LEU A 295 6.65 10.66 -8.65
CA LEU A 295 7.33 10.49 -7.37
C LEU A 295 6.48 11.07 -6.24
N THR A 296 6.37 10.33 -5.13
CA THR A 296 5.79 10.80 -3.86
C THR A 296 6.91 11.19 -2.89
N SER A 297 6.57 11.98 -1.88
CA SER A 297 7.47 12.17 -0.73
C SER A 297 7.43 10.94 0.17
N ASP A 298 8.42 10.80 1.07
CA ASP A 298 8.30 9.87 2.19
C ASP A 298 7.08 10.31 3.03
N TYR A 299 7.12 11.50 3.63
CA TYR A 299 6.06 11.94 4.53
C TYR A 299 5.18 13.02 3.91
N GLY A 300 3.88 13.01 4.24
CA GLY A 300 2.90 13.94 3.68
C GLY A 300 1.87 14.43 4.68
N ASN A 301 1.23 15.56 4.35
CA ASN A 301 0.00 16.02 4.98
C ASN A 301 -1.19 15.32 4.35
N PHE A 302 -2.36 15.30 5.01
CA PHE A 302 -3.58 14.69 4.46
C PHE A 302 -4.09 15.33 3.16
N ASP A 303 -3.68 16.56 2.84
CA ASP A 303 -4.01 17.22 1.56
C ASP A 303 -3.13 16.79 0.39
N GLY A 304 -2.17 15.89 0.63
CA GLY A 304 -1.23 15.36 -0.36
C GLY A 304 0.04 16.19 -0.53
N THR A 305 0.19 17.32 0.17
CA THR A 305 1.46 18.07 0.16
C THR A 305 2.54 17.36 0.97
N PRO A 306 3.83 17.46 0.59
CA PRO A 306 4.93 16.88 1.38
C PRO A 306 5.02 17.50 2.78
N TRP A 307 5.34 16.67 3.77
CA TRP A 307 5.56 17.10 5.15
C TRP A 307 7.04 16.98 5.53
N ALA A 308 7.64 18.11 5.88
CA ALA A 308 9.00 18.17 6.42
C ALA A 308 8.96 17.95 7.94
N ALA A 309 8.99 16.69 8.38
CA ALA A 309 8.99 16.36 9.81
C ALA A 309 10.14 17.06 10.55
N PRO A 310 9.94 17.63 11.76
CA PRO A 310 10.96 18.42 12.46
C PRO A 310 12.30 17.70 12.71
N TRP A 311 12.28 16.38 12.90
CA TRP A 311 13.49 15.55 13.09
C TRP A 311 14.13 15.08 11.77
N ARG A 312 13.50 15.39 10.63
CA ARG A 312 13.93 14.99 9.29
C ARG A 312 13.57 16.06 8.24
N SER A 313 13.74 17.33 8.60
CA SER A 313 13.24 18.50 7.85
C SER A 313 13.77 18.56 6.41
N ASP A 314 15.01 18.13 6.22
CA ASP A 314 15.73 18.30 4.96
C ASP A 314 15.58 17.11 4.00
N SER A 315 14.78 16.11 4.38
CA SER A 315 14.69 14.86 3.61
C SER A 315 13.32 14.19 3.58
N ALA A 316 12.45 14.41 4.57
CA ALA A 316 11.11 13.80 4.61
C ALA A 316 10.20 14.20 3.44
N ALA A 317 10.41 15.39 2.87
CA ALA A 317 9.62 15.91 1.76
C ALA A 317 10.09 15.42 0.36
N ASP A 318 11.15 14.60 0.30
CA ASP A 318 11.71 14.04 -0.93
C ASP A 318 11.27 12.59 -1.16
N PHE A 319 11.50 12.07 -2.37
CA PHE A 319 11.36 10.65 -2.68
C PHE A 319 12.57 9.88 -2.16
N ARG A 320 12.38 9.06 -1.11
CA ARG A 320 13.43 8.21 -0.54
C ARG A 320 12.84 6.85 -0.15
N TYR A 321 13.40 6.21 0.88
CA TYR A 321 13.22 4.79 1.17
C TYR A 321 11.76 4.37 1.33
N ASP A 322 10.94 5.15 2.04
CA ASP A 322 9.52 4.88 2.23
C ASP A 322 8.78 5.01 0.89
N ALA A 323 8.99 6.13 0.20
CA ALA A 323 8.34 6.47 -1.06
C ALA A 323 8.58 5.47 -2.21
N TRP A 324 9.62 4.63 -2.13
CA TRP A 324 9.84 3.55 -3.09
C TRP A 324 8.64 2.61 -3.22
N ARG A 325 7.87 2.42 -2.14
CA ARG A 325 6.75 1.48 -2.07
C ARG A 325 5.45 2.04 -2.65
N SER A 326 5.30 3.37 -2.77
CA SER A 326 4.06 3.99 -3.25
C SER A 326 3.62 3.45 -4.61
N GLY A 327 4.58 3.33 -5.55
CA GLY A 327 4.34 2.80 -6.88
C GLY A 327 3.86 1.35 -6.91
N MET A 328 4.43 0.54 -6.02
CA MET A 328 4.00 -0.83 -5.78
C MET A 328 2.55 -0.86 -5.25
N ASN A 329 2.23 -0.05 -4.23
CA ASN A 329 0.92 -0.07 -3.56
C ASN A 329 -0.25 0.21 -4.51
N TRP A 330 -0.19 1.30 -5.29
CA TRP A 330 -1.27 1.61 -6.23
C TRP A 330 -1.36 0.61 -7.38
N SER A 331 -0.24 -0.03 -7.74
CA SER A 331 -0.22 -0.99 -8.85
C SER A 331 -0.79 -2.34 -8.43
N VAL A 332 -0.62 -2.72 -7.16
CA VAL A 332 -1.29 -3.87 -6.56
C VAL A 332 -2.79 -3.61 -6.44
N ASP A 333 -3.22 -2.41 -6.01
CA ASP A 333 -4.64 -2.03 -5.95
C ASP A 333 -5.30 -2.09 -7.34
N TRP A 334 -4.66 -1.53 -8.36
CA TRP A 334 -5.11 -1.64 -9.74
C TRP A 334 -5.22 -3.11 -10.17
N SER A 335 -4.19 -3.91 -9.93
CA SER A 335 -4.17 -5.33 -10.33
C SER A 335 -5.29 -6.12 -9.67
N TRP A 336 -5.53 -5.92 -8.38
CA TRP A 336 -6.51 -6.67 -7.61
C TRP A 336 -7.94 -6.25 -7.90
N TRP A 337 -8.18 -4.95 -8.03
CA TRP A 337 -9.52 -4.37 -7.99
C TRP A 337 -9.91 -3.59 -9.25
N ALA A 338 -8.94 -3.06 -10.00
CA ALA A 338 -9.13 -2.30 -11.23
C ALA A 338 -10.10 -1.11 -11.10
N GLN A 339 -10.12 -0.45 -9.93
CA GLN A 339 -11.09 0.60 -9.61
C GLN A 339 -10.65 2.03 -9.94
N ASP A 340 -9.34 2.29 -10.13
CA ASP A 340 -8.85 3.65 -10.39
C ASP A 340 -7.87 3.72 -11.57
N ARG A 341 -8.35 4.21 -12.72
CA ARG A 341 -7.53 4.38 -13.93
C ARG A 341 -6.39 5.40 -13.78
N ARG A 342 -6.42 6.29 -12.77
CA ARG A 342 -5.31 7.21 -12.50
C ARG A 342 -4.04 6.44 -12.13
N GLN A 343 -4.16 5.26 -11.51
CA GLN A 343 -3.05 4.40 -11.13
C GLN A 343 -2.26 3.91 -12.35
N VAL A 344 -2.96 3.60 -13.47
CA VAL A 344 -2.31 3.29 -14.76
C VAL A 344 -1.49 4.47 -15.25
N ALA A 345 -2.07 5.67 -15.26
CA ALA A 345 -1.40 6.89 -15.72
C ALA A 345 -0.22 7.30 -14.81
N MET A 346 -0.32 7.07 -13.50
CA MET A 346 0.77 7.27 -12.53
C MET A 346 1.90 6.26 -12.77
N SER A 347 1.57 4.98 -12.97
CA SER A 347 2.55 3.93 -13.25
C SER A 347 3.36 4.20 -14.51
N ASN A 348 2.68 4.61 -15.59
CA ASN A 348 3.34 4.99 -16.84
C ASN A 348 4.29 6.18 -16.65
N ARG A 349 3.89 7.21 -15.90
CA ARG A 349 4.73 8.37 -15.59
C ARG A 349 5.95 8.02 -14.74
N LEU A 350 5.75 7.20 -13.70
CA LEU A 350 6.84 6.77 -12.82
C LEU A 350 7.90 5.98 -13.58
N GLN A 351 7.46 5.00 -14.38
CA GLN A 351 8.38 4.21 -15.20
C GLN A 351 9.05 5.06 -16.29
N ALA A 352 8.33 5.96 -16.97
CA ALA A 352 8.93 6.87 -17.93
C ALA A 352 10.00 7.78 -17.29
N PHE A 353 9.77 8.23 -16.05
CA PHE A 353 10.77 8.96 -15.28
C PHE A 353 12.03 8.12 -15.07
N PHE A 354 11.93 6.91 -14.53
CA PHE A 354 13.11 6.07 -14.27
C PHE A 354 13.81 5.60 -15.56
N VAL A 355 13.08 5.39 -16.66
CA VAL A 355 13.68 5.19 -17.99
C VAL A 355 14.53 6.40 -18.38
N SER A 356 14.02 7.63 -18.17
CA SER A 356 14.79 8.85 -18.48
C SER A 356 16.05 9.03 -17.62
N GLN A 357 16.11 8.38 -16.45
CA GLN A 357 17.28 8.36 -15.57
C GLN A 357 18.28 7.25 -15.92
N GLY A 358 17.93 6.34 -16.83
CA GLY A 358 18.71 5.17 -17.21
C GLY A 358 18.42 3.97 -16.29
N LEU A 359 17.91 2.87 -16.86
CA LEU A 359 17.46 1.69 -16.11
C LEU A 359 18.54 1.08 -15.22
N ASP A 360 19.81 1.08 -15.65
CA ASP A 360 20.92 0.49 -14.91
C ASP A 360 21.67 1.51 -14.02
N ALA A 361 21.26 2.78 -14.01
CA ALA A 361 22.02 3.88 -13.43
C ALA A 361 21.20 4.86 -12.58
N TYR A 362 19.87 4.77 -12.61
CA TYR A 362 19.04 5.65 -11.80
C TYR A 362 19.37 5.51 -10.32
N GLN A 363 19.31 6.62 -9.61
CA GLN A 363 19.62 6.72 -8.20
C GLN A 363 18.41 6.33 -7.35
N SER A 364 18.56 6.31 -6.04
CA SER A 364 17.49 5.88 -5.14
C SER A 364 16.84 7.03 -4.37
N LEU A 365 17.41 8.24 -4.45
CA LEU A 365 16.92 9.42 -3.77
C LEU A 365 16.72 10.56 -4.79
N TYR A 366 15.56 11.20 -4.75
CA TYR A 366 15.21 12.28 -5.67
C TYR A 366 14.37 13.36 -4.99
N THR A 367 14.50 14.61 -5.43
CA THR A 367 13.43 15.58 -5.22
C THR A 367 12.20 15.12 -6.01
N LEU A 368 11.00 15.57 -5.64
CA LEU A 368 9.78 15.19 -6.38
C LEU A 368 9.78 15.67 -7.83
N SER A 369 10.52 16.75 -8.13
CA SER A 369 10.73 17.25 -9.49
C SER A 369 11.72 16.41 -10.31
N GLY A 370 12.35 15.39 -9.72
CA GLY A 370 13.24 14.46 -10.40
C GLY A 370 14.72 14.81 -10.36
N LYS A 371 15.16 15.74 -9.48
CA LYS A 371 16.60 16.01 -9.30
C LYS A 371 17.22 14.89 -8.45
N PRO A 372 18.29 14.22 -8.90
CA PRO A 372 18.95 13.18 -8.10
C PRO A 372 19.59 13.75 -6.84
N LEU A 373 19.49 13.00 -5.74
CA LEU A 373 19.99 13.35 -4.41
C LEU A 373 21.02 12.34 -3.86
N GLY A 374 21.39 11.31 -4.61
CA GLY A 374 22.32 10.27 -4.16
C GLY A 374 21.65 8.92 -3.91
N GLY A 375 22.32 8.09 -3.11
CA GLY A 375 21.81 6.81 -2.63
C GLY A 375 22.10 5.61 -3.55
N GLY A 376 22.69 5.82 -4.73
CA GLY A 376 23.09 4.75 -5.65
C GLY A 376 21.91 3.97 -6.25
N HIS A 377 22.23 2.96 -7.05
CA HIS A 377 21.24 2.09 -7.68
C HIS A 377 20.91 0.92 -6.74
N MET A 378 19.66 0.89 -6.24
CA MET A 378 19.26 0.02 -5.12
C MET A 378 18.27 -1.05 -5.57
N THR A 379 18.54 -2.31 -5.18
CA THR A 379 17.69 -3.46 -5.49
C THR A 379 16.24 -3.26 -5.07
N GLY A 380 15.98 -2.67 -3.90
CA GLY A 380 14.64 -2.41 -3.40
C GLY A 380 13.82 -1.51 -4.32
N LEU A 381 14.44 -0.45 -4.87
CA LEU A 381 13.79 0.44 -5.82
C LEU A 381 13.59 -0.22 -7.20
N VAL A 382 14.54 -1.03 -7.67
CA VAL A 382 14.33 -1.86 -8.87
C VAL A 382 13.15 -2.81 -8.70
N ALA A 383 13.05 -3.44 -7.53
CA ALA A 383 11.98 -4.34 -7.19
C ALA A 383 10.61 -3.65 -7.21
N THR A 384 10.44 -2.52 -6.51
CA THR A 384 9.15 -1.82 -6.48
C THR A 384 8.81 -1.19 -7.84
N ASN A 385 9.78 -0.70 -8.60
CA ASN A 385 9.56 -0.22 -9.97
C ASN A 385 9.11 -1.34 -10.94
N ALA A 386 9.54 -2.58 -10.72
CA ALA A 386 9.05 -3.73 -11.46
C ALA A 386 7.60 -4.08 -11.09
N VAL A 387 7.21 -3.96 -9.81
CA VAL A 387 5.81 -4.16 -9.41
C VAL A 387 4.88 -3.11 -10.02
N THR A 388 5.37 -1.89 -10.25
CA THR A 388 4.63 -0.85 -10.98
C THR A 388 4.16 -1.30 -12.37
N SER A 389 4.81 -2.30 -12.97
CA SER A 389 4.40 -2.90 -14.24
C SER A 389 3.06 -3.64 -14.20
N LEU A 390 2.52 -3.93 -13.00
CA LEU A 390 1.16 -4.48 -12.85
C LEU A 390 0.07 -3.52 -13.36
N ALA A 391 0.32 -2.21 -13.27
CA ALA A 391 -0.63 -1.19 -13.73
C ALA A 391 -0.15 -0.42 -14.97
N ALA A 392 1.16 -0.34 -15.22
CA ALA A 392 1.67 0.30 -16.43
C ALA A 392 1.20 -0.42 -17.70
N THR A 393 0.95 0.35 -18.76
CA THR A 393 0.54 -0.14 -20.09
C THR A 393 1.58 0.08 -21.17
N ASP A 394 2.60 0.91 -20.90
CA ASP A 394 3.68 1.15 -21.84
C ASP A 394 4.49 -0.15 -22.08
N PRO A 395 4.86 -0.49 -23.33
CA PRO A 395 5.68 -1.67 -23.62
C PRO A 395 6.99 -1.75 -22.83
N GLN A 396 7.58 -0.60 -22.44
CA GLN A 396 8.80 -0.54 -21.65
C GLN A 396 8.63 -1.11 -20.22
N ARG A 397 7.39 -1.34 -19.75
CA ARG A 397 7.12 -1.92 -18.43
C ARG A 397 7.84 -3.25 -18.21
N LEU A 398 7.98 -4.05 -19.28
CA LEU A 398 8.66 -5.35 -19.19
C LEU A 398 10.18 -5.20 -19.04
N ALA A 399 10.77 -4.05 -19.37
CA ALA A 399 12.19 -3.79 -19.10
C ALA A 399 12.48 -3.76 -17.59
N PHE A 400 11.58 -3.18 -16.78
CA PHE A 400 11.68 -3.20 -15.32
C PHE A 400 11.54 -4.62 -14.75
N VAL A 401 10.63 -5.44 -15.31
CA VAL A 401 10.47 -6.85 -14.93
C VAL A 401 11.73 -7.65 -15.25
N ARG A 402 12.36 -7.40 -16.40
CA ARG A 402 13.65 -8.01 -16.77
C ARG A 402 14.79 -7.53 -15.87
N ALA A 403 14.79 -6.26 -15.45
CA ALA A 403 15.77 -5.73 -14.50
C ALA A 403 15.67 -6.45 -13.14
N LEU A 404 14.45 -6.61 -12.60
CA LEU A 404 14.22 -7.43 -11.39
C LEU A 404 14.69 -8.88 -11.59
N TRP A 405 14.40 -9.48 -12.74
CA TRP A 405 14.84 -10.85 -13.04
C TRP A 405 16.36 -11.00 -13.02
N ALA A 406 17.09 -10.02 -13.55
CA ALA A 406 18.54 -10.02 -13.62
C ALA A 406 19.23 -9.84 -12.25
N LEU A 407 18.53 -9.29 -11.26
CA LEU A 407 19.11 -9.05 -9.94
C LEU A 407 19.36 -10.37 -9.17
N PRO A 408 20.52 -10.49 -8.52
CA PRO A 408 20.76 -11.55 -7.53
C PRO A 408 19.91 -11.29 -6.27
N VAL A 409 19.72 -12.33 -5.47
CA VAL A 409 19.09 -12.18 -4.16
C VAL A 409 19.99 -11.31 -3.27
N PRO A 410 19.46 -10.26 -2.61
CA PRO A 410 20.26 -9.36 -1.78
C PRO A 410 21.06 -10.07 -0.69
N ALA A 411 22.27 -9.58 -0.46
CA ALA A 411 23.21 -10.03 0.57
C ALA A 411 23.99 -8.83 1.13
N GLY A 412 24.78 -9.04 2.19
CA GLY A 412 25.58 -7.99 2.82
C GLY A 412 24.77 -7.05 3.73
N PRO A 413 25.32 -5.88 4.12
CA PRO A 413 24.75 -5.04 5.19
C PRO A 413 23.39 -4.43 4.87
N GLN A 414 23.06 -4.21 3.59
CA GLN A 414 21.80 -3.58 3.17
C GLN A 414 20.72 -4.59 2.76
N ARG A 415 20.90 -5.88 3.11
CA ARG A 415 20.04 -6.98 2.63
C ARG A 415 18.63 -7.00 3.22
N TYR A 416 18.39 -6.35 4.35
CA TYR A 416 17.06 -6.29 4.98
C TYR A 416 16.03 -5.65 4.04
N TYR A 417 16.08 -4.33 3.87
CA TYR A 417 15.04 -3.61 3.15
C TYR A 417 15.01 -4.00 1.67
N ASN A 418 16.19 -4.13 1.05
CA ASN A 418 16.31 -4.61 -0.32
C ASN A 418 15.76 -6.03 -0.49
N GLY A 419 16.05 -6.94 0.44
CA GLY A 419 15.64 -8.35 0.38
C GLY A 419 14.14 -8.54 0.55
N MET A 420 13.55 -7.83 1.51
CA MET A 420 12.10 -7.89 1.75
C MET A 420 11.32 -7.37 0.53
N LEU A 421 11.69 -6.20 0.00
CA LEU A 421 11.07 -5.64 -1.21
C LEU A 421 11.32 -6.52 -2.44
N TYR A 422 12.52 -7.09 -2.59
CA TYR A 422 12.85 -8.01 -3.67
C TYR A 422 11.95 -9.25 -3.67
N LEU A 423 11.81 -9.93 -2.53
CA LEU A 423 11.01 -11.14 -2.45
C LEU A 423 9.52 -10.85 -2.64
N MET A 424 9.00 -9.76 -2.06
CA MET A 424 7.62 -9.33 -2.34
C MET A 424 7.41 -9.00 -3.83
N ALA A 425 8.36 -8.34 -4.48
CA ALA A 425 8.28 -8.05 -5.91
C ALA A 425 8.31 -9.32 -6.78
N LEU A 426 9.12 -10.33 -6.43
CA LEU A 426 9.07 -11.63 -7.11
C LEU A 426 7.68 -12.27 -7.00
N LEU A 427 7.04 -12.20 -5.83
CA LEU A 427 5.68 -12.72 -5.64
C LEU A 427 4.63 -11.92 -6.44
N HIS A 428 4.73 -10.59 -6.45
CA HIS A 428 3.83 -9.74 -7.23
C HIS A 428 3.96 -9.99 -8.74
N CYS A 429 5.19 -9.97 -9.26
CA CYS A 429 5.46 -10.12 -10.69
C CYS A 429 5.23 -11.53 -11.24
N SER A 430 5.14 -12.55 -10.37
CA SER A 430 4.82 -13.94 -10.75
C SER A 430 3.33 -14.29 -10.65
N GLY A 431 2.49 -13.37 -10.14
CA GLY A 431 1.09 -13.67 -9.84
C GLY A 431 0.88 -14.58 -8.61
N ASP A 432 1.90 -14.74 -7.78
CA ASP A 432 1.86 -15.55 -6.55
C ASP A 432 1.49 -14.75 -5.30
N PHE A 433 1.55 -13.42 -5.37
CA PHE A 433 0.99 -12.54 -4.35
C PHE A 433 -0.51 -12.32 -4.59
N ARG A 434 -1.36 -13.00 -3.81
CA ARG A 434 -2.82 -13.05 -4.02
C ARG A 434 -3.62 -12.53 -2.83
N ALA A 435 -4.86 -12.15 -3.09
CA ALA A 435 -5.82 -11.85 -2.02
C ALA A 435 -6.45 -13.17 -1.56
N TRP A 436 -6.14 -13.60 -0.35
CA TRP A 436 -6.74 -14.80 0.24
C TRP A 436 -8.01 -14.43 0.99
N LEU A 437 -9.14 -14.54 0.30
CA LEU A 437 -10.47 -14.28 0.86
C LEU A 437 -11.12 -15.60 1.30
N PRO A 438 -11.96 -15.60 2.35
CA PRO A 438 -12.77 -16.77 2.68
C PRO A 438 -13.64 -17.13 1.47
N ASN A 439 -13.78 -18.43 1.20
CA ASN A 439 -14.75 -18.90 0.21
C ASN A 439 -16.13 -18.32 0.57
N PRO A 440 -16.92 -17.84 -0.40
CA PRO A 440 -18.30 -17.48 -0.11
C PRO A 440 -18.97 -18.70 0.53
N SER A 441 -19.44 -18.54 1.76
CA SER A 441 -20.26 -19.58 2.40
C SER A 441 -21.43 -19.88 1.46
N PRO A 442 -21.74 -21.17 1.20
CA PRO A 442 -22.82 -21.55 0.29
C PRO A 442 -24.18 -20.95 0.68
#